data_AF-R1GSY1-F1
#
_entry.id   AF-R1GSY1-F1
#
_cell.length_a   1.000
_cell.length_b   1.000
_cell.length_c   1.000
_cell.angle_alpha   90.00
_cell.angle_beta   90.00
_cell.angle_gamma   90.00
#
_symmetry.space_group_name_H-M   'P 1'
#
loop_
_entity.id
_entity.type
_entity.pdbx_description
1 polymer ?
#
loop_
_entity_poly.entity_id
_entity_poly.type
_entity_poly.pdbx_seq_one_letter_code
_entity_poly.pdbx_strand_id
1 'polypeptide(L)'
;MLSRVAAAALLGLASTARAQTSSNCNGDICYALNIPEDTASSGSGDIFFQITAPTSYSWVGLGQGSSMSGSHIFVVYTSADGNNVTVSPRLGTGHNTPQFNSDTQITLLEGSGVANGQMTANVRCANCQSWSGGSMDFTSSSASWIHASKSGSALNSDDQSASISQHGNDYGSWDWDFTSAKGGSSVNPFASGTATTTGTSSGTQSCVPRPTSTGSGSGSGSDSSDDDVNYCAPGQTSGSGATQIGGGAALEAIKRAQRMQTAHAVLACLAMVIFFPAGAISIRMFSFPGLVWFHGGLQVFAYAMFTAAVGLGIYIGQGEYIQTYHGVIGLLVFALLFFMPIFGWLHHQLFKKYGHRTFWSYTHIWLGRLLITLGIINGGLGLKLASGPRDWTIAYGVVAGIVWVTYMLAAVFGEARRKRNMAAAPPAYGRERKGSSHSSGGSPSGSDQREFYGRKHSRSAA
;
A
#
# COMPACT_ATOMS: atom_id res chain seq x y z
N MET A 1 51.76 -9.03 -29.35
CA MET A 1 50.38 -8.53 -29.48
C MET A 1 49.85 -8.20 -28.10
N LEU A 2 50.08 -6.97 -27.63
CA LEU A 2 49.60 -6.46 -26.35
C LEU A 2 49.31 -4.98 -26.59
N SER A 3 48.02 -4.63 -26.68
CA SER A 3 47.49 -3.29 -26.41
C SER A 3 46.03 -3.21 -26.81
N ARG A 4 45.33 -2.30 -26.09
CA ARG A 4 44.00 -1.72 -26.33
C ARG A 4 42.89 -2.38 -25.52
N VAL A 5 42.05 -1.68 -24.75
CA VAL A 5 41.89 -0.27 -24.38
C VAL A 5 41.02 -0.34 -23.11
N ALA A 6 41.43 0.31 -22.01
CA ALA A 6 40.54 0.60 -20.89
C ALA A 6 40.18 2.08 -21.00
N ALA A 7 38.97 2.36 -21.50
CA ALA A 7 38.42 3.71 -21.58
C ALA A 7 37.44 3.93 -20.42
N ALA A 8 37.55 5.13 -19.87
CA ALA A 8 36.94 5.65 -18.66
C ALA A 8 35.41 5.50 -18.54
N ALA A 9 34.94 5.29 -17.31
CA ALA A 9 33.60 5.65 -16.88
C ALA A 9 33.71 6.43 -15.56
N LEU A 10 34.11 7.70 -15.64
CA LEU A 10 33.84 8.70 -14.62
C LEU A 10 32.44 9.26 -14.88
N LEU A 11 31.42 8.59 -14.36
CA LEU A 11 30.08 9.16 -14.22
C LEU A 11 30.15 10.21 -13.12
N GLY A 12 30.16 11.48 -13.49
CA GLY A 12 29.90 12.57 -12.56
C GLY A 12 28.49 12.39 -11.99
N LEU A 13 28.39 12.12 -10.68
CA LEU A 13 27.15 12.29 -9.95
C LEU A 13 26.89 13.80 -9.84
N ALA A 14 26.17 14.34 -10.82
CA ALA A 14 25.39 15.55 -10.56
C ALA A 14 24.25 15.13 -9.62
N SER A 15 24.35 15.50 -8.36
CA SER A 15 23.28 15.35 -7.38
C SER A 15 22.08 16.15 -7.85
N THR A 16 21.14 15.54 -8.56
CA THR A 16 19.82 16.15 -8.78
C THR A 16 19.11 16.11 -7.44
N ALA A 17 19.22 17.17 -6.65
CA ALA A 17 18.47 17.34 -5.42
C ALA A 17 17.00 17.44 -5.77
N ARG A 18 16.27 16.32 -5.70
CA ARG A 18 14.82 16.31 -5.88
C ARG A 18 14.18 17.09 -4.74
N ALA A 19 13.17 17.89 -5.05
CA ALA A 19 12.39 18.55 -4.01
C ALA A 19 11.78 17.50 -3.07
N GLN A 20 12.00 17.68 -1.77
CA GLN A 20 11.45 16.80 -0.76
C GLN A 20 10.06 17.29 -0.38
N THR A 21 9.02 16.49 -0.60
CA THR A 21 7.65 16.88 -0.29
C THR A 21 7.12 16.00 0.84
N SER A 22 6.54 16.65 1.85
CA SER A 22 5.78 15.99 2.92
C SER A 22 4.30 16.16 2.65
N SER A 23 3.46 15.24 3.14
CA SER A 23 2.01 15.30 2.92
C SER A 23 1.23 14.86 4.14
N ASN A 24 0.08 15.50 4.36
CA ASN A 24 -0.91 15.14 5.38
C ASN A 24 -2.31 15.19 4.75
N CYS A 25 -3.11 14.15 4.95
CA CYS A 25 -4.47 14.10 4.41
C CYS A 25 -5.49 13.90 5.53
N ASN A 26 -6.60 14.63 5.43
CA ASN A 26 -7.78 14.45 6.27
C ASN A 26 -8.96 14.04 5.38
N GLY A 27 -9.28 12.73 5.40
CA GLY A 27 -10.27 12.17 4.49
C GLY A 27 -9.83 12.33 3.03
N ASP A 28 -10.69 12.96 2.22
CA ASP A 28 -10.44 13.19 0.79
C ASP A 28 -9.66 14.48 0.50
N ILE A 29 -9.33 15.26 1.54
CA ILE A 29 -8.54 16.49 1.42
C ILE A 29 -7.08 16.17 1.75
N CYS A 30 -6.17 16.53 0.85
CA CYS A 30 -4.74 16.35 1.04
C CYS A 30 -3.98 17.67 0.96
N TYR A 31 -3.01 17.81 1.84
CA TYR A 31 -2.09 18.92 1.93
C TYR A 31 -0.68 18.39 1.69
N ALA A 32 0.13 19.10 0.89
CA ALA A 32 1.55 18.82 0.78
C ALA A 32 2.38 20.07 1.03
N LEU A 33 3.61 19.90 1.52
CA LEU A 33 4.52 20.98 1.87
C LEU A 33 5.93 20.63 1.39
N ASN A 34 6.61 21.61 0.81
CA ASN A 34 8.04 21.61 0.56
C ASN A 34 8.63 22.92 1.08
N ILE A 35 9.73 22.78 1.81
CA ILE A 35 10.54 23.86 2.34
C ILE A 35 11.91 23.71 1.65
N PRO A 36 12.22 24.54 0.64
CA PRO A 36 13.52 24.52 -0.04
C PRO A 36 14.68 24.62 0.95
N GLU A 37 15.82 24.03 0.60
CA GLU A 37 17.01 23.99 1.49
C GLU A 37 17.45 25.39 1.97
N ASP A 38 17.38 26.38 1.08
CA ASP A 38 17.73 27.77 1.41
C ASP A 38 16.80 28.36 2.48
N THR A 39 15.49 28.10 2.37
CA THR A 39 14.48 28.53 3.35
C THR A 39 14.62 27.73 4.65
N ALA A 40 14.89 26.44 4.56
CA ALA A 40 15.12 25.56 5.71
C ALA A 40 16.33 25.98 6.55
N SER A 41 17.36 26.51 5.89
CA SER A 41 18.62 26.94 6.51
C SER A 41 18.56 28.38 7.04
N SER A 42 17.90 29.29 6.31
CA SER A 42 17.84 30.72 6.67
C SER A 42 16.62 31.11 7.49
N GLY A 43 15.58 30.26 7.52
CA GLY A 43 14.29 30.54 8.14
C GLY A 43 13.39 31.48 7.34
N SER A 44 13.84 31.98 6.18
CA SER A 44 13.12 32.95 5.37
C SER A 44 13.30 32.66 3.89
N GLY A 45 12.22 32.73 3.12
CA GLY A 45 12.25 32.48 1.68
C GLY A 45 10.97 31.81 1.21
N ASP A 46 11.03 31.28 0.01
CA ASP A 46 9.90 30.59 -0.59
C ASP A 46 9.57 29.32 0.19
N ILE A 47 8.29 29.07 0.41
CA ILE A 47 7.75 27.74 0.67
C ILE A 47 6.74 27.37 -0.41
N PHE A 48 6.50 26.08 -0.55
CA PHE A 48 5.57 25.54 -1.51
C PHE A 48 4.59 24.63 -0.81
N PHE A 49 3.29 24.84 -1.04
CA PHE A 49 2.28 23.92 -0.53
C PHE A 49 1.28 23.56 -1.63
N GLN A 50 0.73 22.35 -1.53
CA GLN A 50 -0.36 21.87 -2.37
C GLN A 50 -1.60 21.63 -1.52
N ILE A 51 -2.77 22.02 -2.02
CA ILE A 51 -4.07 21.66 -1.45
C ILE A 51 -4.84 20.93 -2.54
N THR A 52 -5.28 19.70 -2.26
CA THR A 52 -6.05 18.86 -3.18
C THR A 52 -7.32 18.41 -2.49
N ALA A 53 -8.48 18.62 -3.11
CA ALA A 53 -9.77 18.25 -2.53
C ALA A 53 -10.83 17.98 -3.62
N PRO A 54 -11.86 17.18 -3.34
CA PRO A 54 -13.02 17.06 -4.22
C PRO A 54 -13.75 18.40 -4.44
N THR A 55 -14.37 18.55 -5.60
CA THR A 55 -15.26 19.68 -5.95
C THR A 55 -16.60 19.65 -5.21
N SER A 56 -16.86 18.62 -4.40
CA SER A 56 -17.97 18.57 -3.45
C SER A 56 -17.75 19.41 -2.19
N TYR A 57 -16.59 20.05 -2.07
CA TYR A 57 -16.31 21.07 -1.07
C TYR A 57 -16.53 22.46 -1.67
N SER A 58 -17.32 23.28 -0.97
CA SER A 58 -17.51 24.69 -1.30
C SER A 58 -16.20 25.46 -1.18
N TRP A 59 -15.42 25.16 -0.13
CA TRP A 59 -14.07 25.67 0.08
C TRP A 59 -13.28 24.76 1.03
N VAL A 60 -11.95 24.82 0.92
CA VAL A 60 -10.98 24.12 1.79
C VAL A 60 -9.91 25.09 2.25
N GLY A 61 -9.50 24.99 3.52
CA GLY A 61 -8.54 25.87 4.16
C GLY A 61 -7.34 25.11 4.73
N LEU A 62 -6.17 25.74 4.65
CA LEU A 62 -4.93 25.38 5.33
C LEU A 62 -4.42 26.61 6.06
N GLY A 63 -3.93 26.49 7.29
CA GLY A 63 -3.42 27.64 8.04
C GLY A 63 -2.13 27.36 8.78
N GLN A 64 -1.23 28.34 8.79
CA GLN A 64 -0.02 28.34 9.60
C GLN A 64 -0.35 28.84 11.01
N GLY A 65 -0.04 28.04 12.03
CA GLY A 65 -0.35 28.33 13.43
C GLY A 65 -1.17 27.23 14.10
N SER A 66 -1.41 27.38 15.40
CA SER A 66 -2.11 26.37 16.23
C SER A 66 -3.61 26.64 16.41
N SER A 67 -4.10 27.82 16.01
CA SER A 67 -5.51 28.20 16.17
C SER A 67 -5.93 29.18 15.08
N MET A 68 -7.23 29.32 14.84
CA MET A 68 -7.77 30.30 13.88
C MET A 68 -7.31 31.73 14.21
N SER A 69 -7.28 32.12 15.48
CA SER A 69 -6.77 33.41 15.91
C SER A 69 -5.24 33.45 15.82
N GLY A 70 -4.71 34.50 15.20
CA GLY A 70 -3.28 34.70 14.97
C GLY A 70 -2.70 33.86 13.83
N SER A 71 -3.51 33.08 13.10
CA SER A 71 -3.02 32.24 12.00
C SER A 71 -3.03 32.94 10.65
N HIS A 72 -2.16 32.44 9.78
CA HIS A 72 -2.10 32.80 8.37
C HIS A 72 -2.79 31.72 7.55
N ILE A 73 -3.95 32.03 6.97
CA ILE A 73 -4.88 31.04 6.42
C ILE A 73 -4.93 31.16 4.89
N PHE A 74 -4.90 30.05 4.18
CA PHE A 74 -5.07 29.96 2.74
C PHE A 74 -6.35 29.21 2.45
N VAL A 75 -7.33 29.89 1.87
CA VAL A 75 -8.61 29.31 1.48
C VAL A 75 -8.61 29.07 -0.02
N VAL A 76 -9.00 27.87 -0.43
CA VAL A 76 -9.07 27.42 -1.82
C VAL A 76 -10.51 27.06 -2.16
N TYR A 77 -10.97 27.56 -3.30
CA TYR A 77 -12.25 27.21 -3.90
C TYR A 77 -12.13 27.29 -5.43
N THR A 78 -13.13 26.81 -6.14
CA THR A 78 -13.19 26.85 -7.59
C THR A 78 -13.33 28.28 -8.12
N SER A 79 -12.70 28.56 -9.27
CA SER A 79 -12.84 29.81 -10.03
C SER A 79 -14.26 29.99 -10.56
N ALA A 80 -14.59 31.21 -11.03
CA ALA A 80 -15.94 31.53 -11.52
C ALA A 80 -16.42 30.61 -12.65
N ASP A 81 -15.50 30.16 -13.51
CA ASP A 81 -15.77 29.22 -14.61
C ASP A 81 -15.75 27.74 -14.20
N GLY A 82 -15.37 27.43 -12.96
CA GLY A 82 -15.27 26.08 -12.40
C GLY A 82 -14.12 25.23 -12.93
N ASN A 83 -13.26 25.76 -13.81
CA ASN A 83 -12.17 25.00 -14.44
C ASN A 83 -10.82 25.17 -13.71
N ASN A 84 -10.71 26.20 -12.88
CA ASN A 84 -9.50 26.52 -12.13
C ASN A 84 -9.82 26.73 -10.65
N VAL A 85 -8.82 27.13 -9.87
CA VAL A 85 -8.96 27.44 -8.44
C VAL A 85 -8.59 28.87 -8.14
N THR A 86 -9.29 29.45 -7.18
CA THR A 86 -8.95 30.73 -6.55
C THR A 86 -8.36 30.45 -5.18
N VAL A 87 -7.17 31.00 -4.92
CA VAL A 87 -6.50 30.91 -3.62
C VAL A 87 -6.54 32.28 -2.96
N SER A 88 -7.08 32.31 -1.76
CA SER A 88 -7.27 33.50 -0.95
C SER A 88 -6.41 33.40 0.32
N PRO A 89 -5.28 34.14 0.40
CA PRO A 89 -4.58 34.33 1.66
C PRO A 89 -5.42 35.24 2.56
N ARG A 90 -5.57 34.84 3.82
CA ARG A 90 -6.42 35.50 4.80
C ARG A 90 -5.73 35.55 6.14
N LEU A 91 -6.12 36.54 6.93
CA LEU A 91 -5.63 36.71 8.30
C LEU A 91 -6.72 36.33 9.31
N GLY A 92 -6.37 35.41 10.21
CA GLY A 92 -7.22 35.06 11.33
C GLY A 92 -6.96 35.98 12.53
N THR A 93 -7.89 36.86 12.86
CA THR A 93 -7.77 37.80 14.00
C THR A 93 -8.61 37.38 15.22
N GLY A 94 -9.24 36.22 15.15
CA GLY A 94 -10.14 35.67 16.17
C GLY A 94 -10.95 34.49 15.61
N HIS A 95 -12.07 34.18 16.25
CA HIS A 95 -13.03 33.17 15.78
C HIS A 95 -14.12 33.78 14.86
N ASN A 96 -13.72 34.72 14.02
CA ASN A 96 -14.58 35.39 13.04
C ASN A 96 -14.09 35.05 11.62
N THR A 97 -14.92 35.26 10.59
CA THR A 97 -14.53 35.02 9.19
C THR A 97 -13.21 35.71 8.87
N PRO A 98 -12.15 34.96 8.49
CA PRO A 98 -10.86 35.54 8.14
C PRO A 98 -11.02 36.46 6.92
N GLN A 99 -10.33 37.59 6.95
CA GLN A 99 -10.38 38.58 5.87
C GLN A 99 -9.19 38.41 4.94
N PHE A 100 -9.38 38.69 3.65
CA PHE A 100 -8.31 38.65 2.65
C PHE A 100 -7.14 39.54 3.08
N ASN A 101 -5.93 39.02 2.93
CA ASN A 101 -4.69 39.72 3.25
C ASN A 101 -3.86 39.91 1.98
N SER A 102 -3.80 41.14 1.48
CA SER A 102 -3.02 41.50 0.28
C SER A 102 -1.52 41.53 0.51
N ASP A 103 -1.05 41.58 1.76
CA ASP A 103 0.39 41.60 2.07
C ASP A 103 1.06 40.24 1.84
N THR A 104 0.26 39.17 1.78
CA THR A 104 0.72 37.81 1.54
C THR A 104 1.04 37.59 0.05
N GLN A 105 2.30 37.31 -0.25
CA GLN A 105 2.80 37.10 -1.60
C GLN A 105 2.70 35.63 -1.97
N ILE A 106 1.55 35.24 -2.53
CA ILE A 106 1.35 33.92 -3.11
C ILE A 106 1.35 33.95 -4.63
N THR A 107 1.75 32.84 -5.23
CA THR A 107 1.63 32.60 -6.67
C THR A 107 1.04 31.22 -6.90
N LEU A 108 -0.05 31.16 -7.66
CA LEU A 108 -0.60 29.90 -8.12
C LEU A 108 0.31 29.34 -9.22
N LEU A 109 0.82 28.14 -8.99
CA LEU A 109 1.78 27.48 -9.87
C LEU A 109 1.09 26.57 -10.87
N GLU A 110 1.84 26.22 -11.91
CA GLU A 110 1.43 25.21 -12.89
C GLU A 110 1.01 23.89 -12.20
N GLY A 111 -0.02 23.25 -12.77
CA GLY A 111 -0.64 22.06 -12.20
C GLY A 111 -1.79 22.33 -11.24
N SER A 112 -2.08 23.60 -10.98
CA SER A 112 -3.31 24.01 -10.30
C SER A 112 -4.50 23.98 -11.26
N GLY A 113 -5.69 23.68 -10.73
CA GLY A 113 -6.95 23.75 -11.47
C GLY A 113 -7.95 22.71 -11.01
N VAL A 114 -9.04 22.55 -11.78
CA VAL A 114 -10.10 21.58 -11.51
C VAL A 114 -10.11 20.53 -12.61
N ALA A 115 -9.97 19.27 -12.23
CA ALA A 115 -10.04 18.14 -13.16
C ALA A 115 -10.56 16.88 -12.46
N ASN A 116 -11.36 16.07 -13.17
CA ASN A 116 -11.91 14.81 -12.67
C ASN A 116 -12.65 14.95 -11.32
N GLY A 117 -13.38 16.05 -11.14
CA GLY A 117 -14.10 16.34 -9.89
C GLY A 117 -13.20 16.68 -8.70
N GLN A 118 -11.91 16.96 -8.93
CA GLN A 118 -10.93 17.34 -7.92
C GLN A 118 -10.34 18.73 -8.23
N MET A 119 -10.24 19.58 -7.21
CA MET A 119 -9.55 20.86 -7.26
C MET A 119 -8.16 20.72 -6.64
N THR A 120 -7.16 21.28 -7.31
CA THR A 120 -5.74 21.26 -6.92
C THR A 120 -5.20 22.69 -6.93
N ALA A 121 -4.58 23.13 -5.85
CA ALA A 121 -3.88 24.41 -5.76
C ALA A 121 -2.41 24.16 -5.39
N ASN A 122 -1.51 24.36 -6.35
CA ASN A 122 -0.06 24.39 -6.12
C ASN A 122 0.33 25.84 -5.85
N VAL A 123 0.84 26.14 -4.67
CA VAL A 123 1.07 27.53 -4.25
C VAL A 123 2.52 27.70 -3.85
N ARG A 124 3.18 28.70 -4.44
CA ARG A 124 4.40 29.29 -3.91
C ARG A 124 4.01 30.44 -2.99
N CYS A 125 4.58 30.49 -1.79
CA CYS A 125 4.48 31.65 -0.92
C CYS A 125 5.86 32.20 -0.61
N ALA A 126 6.08 33.47 -0.96
CA ALA A 126 7.40 34.11 -0.87
C ALA A 126 7.69 34.77 0.48
N ASN A 127 6.66 35.04 1.29
CA ASN A 127 6.78 35.73 2.58
C ASN A 127 5.95 35.10 3.71
N CYS A 128 5.81 33.76 3.71
CA CYS A 128 4.97 33.03 4.67
C CYS A 128 5.65 32.72 6.03
N GLN A 129 6.87 33.20 6.26
CA GLN A 129 7.58 33.04 7.53
C GLN A 129 7.08 33.99 8.62
N SER A 130 6.42 35.10 8.25
CA SER A 130 5.94 36.12 9.18
C SER A 130 4.73 36.85 8.61
N TRP A 131 3.77 37.17 9.47
CA TRP A 131 2.58 37.92 9.13
C TRP A 131 2.13 38.79 10.31
N SER A 132 1.15 39.67 10.07
CA SER A 132 0.57 40.48 11.14
C SER A 132 -0.16 39.58 12.15
N GLY A 133 0.43 39.33 13.32
CA GLY A 133 -0.17 38.51 14.38
C GLY A 133 0.47 37.13 14.59
N GLY A 134 1.50 36.76 13.82
CA GLY A 134 2.22 35.50 14.02
C GLY A 134 3.43 35.31 13.12
N SER A 135 4.14 34.21 13.33
CA SER A 135 5.27 33.79 12.52
C SER A 135 5.39 32.27 12.49
N MET A 136 6.15 31.76 11.51
CA MET A 136 6.49 30.36 11.38
C MET A 136 7.98 30.22 11.12
N ASP A 137 8.66 29.51 12.03
CA ASP A 137 10.08 29.24 11.92
C ASP A 137 10.33 27.99 11.07
N PHE A 138 10.76 28.18 9.82
CA PHE A 138 11.08 27.06 8.93
C PHE A 138 12.44 26.41 9.25
N THR A 139 13.22 26.94 10.18
CA THR A 139 14.45 26.27 10.67
C THR A 139 14.13 25.18 11.70
N SER A 140 12.95 25.21 12.33
CA SER A 140 12.51 24.21 13.30
C SER A 140 12.33 22.81 12.67
N SER A 141 12.26 21.77 13.50
CA SER A 141 11.94 20.41 13.05
C SER A 141 10.45 20.21 12.78
N SER A 142 9.59 21.03 13.36
CA SER A 142 8.14 20.94 13.19
C SER A 142 7.44 22.25 13.57
N ALA A 143 6.22 22.44 13.08
CA ALA A 143 5.34 23.51 13.53
C ALA A 143 3.87 23.11 13.42
N SER A 144 3.01 23.75 14.21
CA SER A 144 1.58 23.51 14.15
C SER A 144 0.93 24.17 12.93
N TRP A 145 0.04 23.42 12.30
CA TRP A 145 -0.83 23.87 11.21
C TRP A 145 -2.28 23.53 11.55
N ILE A 146 -3.21 24.29 10.98
CA ILE A 146 -4.64 24.06 11.07
C ILE A 146 -5.23 23.75 9.70
N HIS A 147 -6.35 23.04 9.68
CA HIS A 147 -7.19 22.89 8.49
C HIS A 147 -8.65 23.11 8.85
N ALA A 148 -9.43 23.48 7.85
CA ALA A 148 -10.88 23.57 7.93
C ALA A 148 -11.49 23.41 6.54
N SER A 149 -12.72 22.91 6.45
CA SER A 149 -13.41 22.81 5.16
C SER A 149 -14.92 22.93 5.30
N LYS A 150 -15.58 23.22 4.17
CA LYS A 150 -17.03 23.25 4.08
C LYS A 150 -17.50 22.41 2.89
N SER A 151 -18.22 21.34 3.15
CA SER A 151 -18.95 20.60 2.12
C SER A 151 -20.13 21.40 1.58
N GLY A 152 -20.47 21.21 0.31
CA GLY A 152 -21.58 21.89 -0.35
C GLY A 152 -21.31 22.21 -1.82
N SER A 153 -22.16 23.05 -2.40
CA SER A 153 -21.96 23.54 -3.75
C SER A 153 -20.66 24.33 -3.86
N ALA A 154 -19.93 24.10 -4.96
CA ALA A 154 -18.72 24.83 -5.31
C ALA A 154 -18.96 26.35 -5.29
N LEU A 155 -18.04 27.11 -4.71
CA LEU A 155 -18.22 28.57 -4.55
C LEU A 155 -18.18 29.31 -5.90
N ASN A 156 -17.38 28.82 -6.84
CA ASN A 156 -17.22 29.36 -8.20
C ASN A 156 -17.04 30.89 -8.22
N SER A 157 -15.90 31.35 -7.75
CA SER A 157 -15.58 32.78 -7.68
C SER A 157 -14.10 33.05 -7.95
N ASP A 158 -13.80 34.11 -8.68
CA ASP A 158 -12.44 34.62 -8.88
C ASP A 158 -12.05 35.67 -7.84
N ASP A 159 -13.02 36.14 -7.04
CA ASP A 159 -12.81 37.15 -6.01
C ASP A 159 -12.13 36.53 -4.78
N GLN A 160 -10.86 36.86 -4.56
CA GLN A 160 -10.10 36.41 -3.39
C GLN A 160 -10.73 36.86 -2.06
N SER A 161 -11.55 37.90 -2.05
CA SER A 161 -12.28 38.39 -0.87
C SER A 161 -13.68 37.79 -0.70
N ALA A 162 -14.06 36.81 -1.53
CA ALA A 162 -15.39 36.19 -1.51
C ALA A 162 -15.82 35.77 -0.10
N SER A 163 -17.10 36.00 0.21
CA SER A 163 -17.68 35.58 1.48
C SER A 163 -17.72 34.06 1.57
N ILE A 164 -17.25 33.51 2.70
CA ILE A 164 -17.27 32.07 2.96
C ILE A 164 -18.13 31.79 4.19
N SER A 165 -18.90 30.71 4.13
CA SER A 165 -19.62 30.19 5.29
C SER A 165 -18.65 29.55 6.29
N GLN A 166 -19.03 29.50 7.56
CA GLN A 166 -18.27 28.76 8.58
C GLN A 166 -18.08 27.30 8.16
N HIS A 167 -16.89 26.76 8.43
CA HIS A 167 -16.56 25.36 8.18
C HIS A 167 -17.54 24.41 8.87
N GLY A 168 -17.64 23.19 8.35
CA GLY A 168 -18.39 22.11 9.01
C GLY A 168 -17.62 21.54 10.21
N ASN A 169 -17.85 20.27 10.48
CA ASN A 169 -17.16 19.53 11.54
C ASN A 169 -15.74 19.09 11.11
N ASP A 170 -15.36 19.31 9.84
CA ASP A 170 -14.08 18.92 9.26
C ASP A 170 -13.03 20.03 9.43
N TYR A 171 -12.61 20.24 10.67
CA TYR A 171 -11.53 21.16 11.05
C TYR A 171 -10.65 20.54 12.14
N GLY A 172 -9.42 21.03 12.26
CA GLY A 172 -8.47 20.49 13.23
C GLY A 172 -7.09 21.11 13.11
N SER A 173 -6.16 20.56 13.87
CA SER A 173 -4.76 20.96 13.90
C SER A 173 -3.86 19.73 13.90
N TRP A 174 -2.66 19.87 13.35
CA TRP A 174 -1.59 18.88 13.47
C TRP A 174 -0.23 19.57 13.55
N ASP A 175 0.74 18.87 14.11
CA ASP A 175 2.14 19.27 14.02
C ASP A 175 2.74 18.69 12.75
N TRP A 176 3.19 19.57 11.86
CA TRP A 176 3.83 19.17 10.61
C TRP A 176 5.32 18.96 10.87
N ASP A 177 5.78 17.72 10.68
CA ASP A 177 7.21 17.40 10.71
C ASP A 177 7.91 17.96 9.46
N PHE A 178 8.65 19.05 9.64
CA PHE A 178 9.39 19.73 8.59
C PHE A 178 10.60 18.92 8.12
N THR A 179 11.13 17.98 8.91
CA THR A 179 12.29 17.19 8.48
C THR A 179 12.01 16.44 7.17
N SER A 180 10.76 16.00 7.00
CA SER A 180 10.26 15.34 5.79
C SER A 180 9.86 16.29 4.66
N ALA A 181 9.74 17.59 4.93
CA ALA A 181 9.39 18.63 3.94
C ALA A 181 10.61 19.44 3.47
N LYS A 182 11.74 19.39 4.21
CA LYS A 182 12.94 20.17 3.95
C LYS A 182 13.79 19.57 2.84
N GLY A 183 14.25 20.41 1.93
CA GLY A 183 15.31 20.10 1.00
C GLY A 183 14.90 20.07 -0.48
N GLY A 184 15.94 20.00 -1.31
CA GLY A 184 15.85 20.20 -2.76
C GLY A 184 15.70 21.67 -3.14
N SER A 185 15.86 21.93 -4.44
CA SER A 185 15.62 23.23 -5.06
C SER A 185 14.66 23.00 -6.22
N SER A 186 13.48 23.62 -6.17
CA SER A 186 12.51 23.53 -7.26
C SER A 186 11.71 24.82 -7.37
N VAL A 187 11.49 25.27 -8.61
CA VAL A 187 10.57 26.35 -8.94
C VAL A 187 9.10 25.94 -8.75
N ASN A 188 8.84 24.62 -8.78
CA ASN A 188 7.55 24.01 -8.46
C ASN A 188 7.79 22.54 -8.05
N PRO A 189 7.81 22.22 -6.75
CA PRO A 189 8.11 20.88 -6.26
C PRO A 189 6.99 19.87 -6.54
N PHE A 190 5.80 20.35 -6.93
CA PHE A 190 4.65 19.53 -7.30
C PHE A 190 4.60 19.19 -8.79
N ALA A 191 5.47 19.82 -9.58
CA ALA A 191 5.71 19.47 -10.98
C ALA A 191 6.88 18.48 -11.05
N SER A 192 6.65 17.19 -11.28
CA SER A 192 7.75 16.25 -11.59
C SER A 192 7.34 15.02 -12.39
N GLY A 193 7.86 14.91 -13.62
CA GLY A 193 8.36 13.62 -14.11
C GLY A 193 8.06 13.22 -15.55
N THR A 194 8.59 13.93 -16.55
CA THR A 194 8.88 13.33 -17.86
C THR A 194 9.96 12.26 -17.69
N ALA A 195 9.58 11.07 -17.23
CA ALA A 195 10.34 9.86 -17.47
C ALA A 195 9.83 9.31 -18.81
N THR A 196 10.61 9.51 -19.87
CA THR A 196 10.52 8.73 -21.11
C THR A 196 10.55 7.25 -20.74
N THR A 197 9.38 6.65 -20.62
CA THR A 197 9.18 5.20 -20.65
C THR A 197 8.25 4.95 -21.80
N THR A 198 8.85 4.56 -22.93
CA THR A 198 8.19 4.04 -24.10
C THR A 198 7.41 2.79 -23.67
N GLY A 199 6.13 2.99 -23.35
CA GLY A 199 5.20 1.96 -22.95
C GLY A 199 3.87 2.23 -23.62
N THR A 200 3.74 1.76 -24.86
CA THR A 200 2.50 1.78 -25.65
C THR A 200 1.35 1.23 -24.81
N SER A 201 0.39 2.09 -24.48
CA SER A 201 -0.96 1.66 -24.10
C SER A 201 -1.96 2.65 -24.70
N SER A 202 -2.53 2.24 -25.83
CA SER A 202 -3.61 2.93 -26.52
C SER A 202 -4.91 2.78 -25.72
N GLY A 203 -5.48 3.90 -25.30
CA GLY A 203 -6.85 4.00 -24.80
C GLY A 203 -7.56 5.12 -25.56
N THR A 204 -8.24 4.75 -26.64
CA THR A 204 -8.98 5.67 -27.52
C THR A 204 -10.32 6.03 -26.89
N GLN A 205 -10.65 7.31 -26.78
CA GLN A 205 -12.04 7.77 -26.57
C GLN A 205 -12.53 8.42 -27.87
N SER A 206 -13.68 7.94 -28.36
CA SER A 206 -14.23 8.18 -29.70
C SER A 206 -15.45 9.10 -29.61
N CYS A 207 -15.43 10.31 -30.20
CA CYS A 207 -16.66 11.03 -30.57
C CYS A 207 -16.98 10.77 -32.04
N VAL A 208 -18.27 10.62 -32.37
CA VAL A 208 -18.73 10.32 -33.74
C VAL A 208 -19.11 11.64 -34.43
N PRO A 209 -18.58 11.95 -35.63
CA PRO A 209 -18.99 13.14 -36.39
C PRO A 209 -20.48 13.08 -36.76
N ARG A 210 -21.19 14.18 -36.55
CA ARG A 210 -22.63 14.28 -36.86
C ARG A 210 -22.84 14.23 -38.39
N PRO A 211 -23.72 13.36 -38.93
CA PRO A 211 -24.00 13.33 -40.36
C PRO A 211 -24.72 14.61 -40.80
N THR A 212 -24.16 15.29 -41.80
CA THR A 212 -24.78 16.44 -42.47
C THR A 212 -25.87 15.95 -43.41
N SER A 213 -27.14 16.19 -43.06
CA SER A 213 -28.25 16.10 -44.01
C SER A 213 -28.85 17.49 -44.23
N THR A 214 -28.75 17.94 -45.47
CA THR A 214 -29.45 19.08 -46.06
C THR A 214 -30.90 18.66 -46.36
N GLY A 215 -31.88 19.30 -45.73
CA GLY A 215 -33.28 19.09 -46.10
C GLY A 215 -34.28 19.72 -45.13
N SER A 216 -34.90 20.82 -45.56
CA SER A 216 -36.05 21.46 -44.92
C SER A 216 -37.26 20.52 -44.87
N GLY A 217 -37.92 20.41 -43.71
CA GLY A 217 -39.21 19.74 -43.59
C GLY A 217 -39.73 19.70 -42.16
N SER A 218 -40.84 20.41 -41.91
CA SER A 218 -41.59 20.45 -40.66
C SER A 218 -42.22 19.08 -40.34
N GLY A 219 -42.15 18.65 -39.08
CA GLY A 219 -42.86 17.47 -38.59
C GLY A 219 -42.75 17.29 -37.07
N SER A 220 -43.89 17.38 -36.39
CA SER A 220 -44.11 17.06 -34.98
C SER A 220 -44.14 15.55 -34.74
N GLY A 221 -43.39 15.06 -33.75
CA GLY A 221 -43.42 13.66 -33.30
C GLY A 221 -42.69 13.48 -31.96
N SER A 222 -43.33 12.75 -31.05
CA SER A 222 -42.92 12.42 -29.68
C SER A 222 -42.06 11.14 -29.61
N ASP A 223 -41.30 11.06 -28.51
CA ASP A 223 -40.58 9.91 -27.92
C ASP A 223 -39.39 9.29 -28.66
N SER A 224 -38.19 9.43 -28.08
CA SER A 224 -37.48 8.35 -27.37
C SER A 224 -36.03 8.77 -27.08
N SER A 225 -35.60 8.56 -25.84
CA SER A 225 -34.24 8.81 -25.34
C SER A 225 -33.24 7.84 -25.96
N ASP A 226 -32.33 8.36 -26.78
CA ASP A 226 -31.05 7.71 -27.14
C ASP A 226 -29.91 8.58 -26.57
N ASP A 227 -29.59 8.38 -25.29
CA ASP A 227 -28.63 9.19 -24.51
C ASP A 227 -27.16 8.69 -24.58
N ASP A 228 -26.78 7.82 -25.53
CA ASP A 228 -25.45 7.17 -25.54
C ASP A 228 -24.55 7.52 -26.75
N VAL A 229 -24.75 8.67 -27.42
CA VAL A 229 -23.87 9.09 -28.54
C VAL A 229 -23.33 10.50 -28.36
N ASN A 230 -22.03 10.62 -28.01
CA ASN A 230 -21.33 11.89 -27.86
C ASN A 230 -20.96 12.48 -29.24
N TYR A 231 -21.75 13.45 -29.71
CA TYR A 231 -21.47 14.21 -30.94
C TYR A 231 -20.55 15.41 -30.66
N CYS A 232 -19.54 15.63 -31.50
CA CYS A 232 -18.61 16.74 -31.33
C CYS A 232 -19.32 18.10 -31.64
N ALA A 233 -19.03 19.16 -30.86
CA ALA A 233 -19.67 20.48 -31.00
C ALA A 233 -19.21 21.24 -32.27
N PRO A 234 -20.01 22.19 -32.83
CA PRO A 234 -19.63 22.93 -34.04
C PRO A 234 -18.31 23.69 -33.82
N GLY A 235 -17.27 23.34 -34.58
CA GLY A 235 -15.94 23.94 -34.48
C GLY A 235 -14.85 23.05 -33.88
N GLN A 236 -15.16 21.84 -33.41
CA GLN A 236 -14.16 20.85 -33.02
C GLN A 236 -13.77 19.96 -34.20
N THR A 237 -12.49 19.93 -34.57
CA THR A 237 -11.92 18.90 -35.45
C THR A 237 -11.30 17.81 -34.58
N SER A 238 -11.35 16.55 -35.06
CA SER A 238 -10.61 15.42 -34.47
C SER A 238 -9.10 15.63 -34.72
N GLY A 239 -8.52 16.56 -33.99
CA GLY A 239 -7.10 16.90 -34.01
C GLY A 239 -6.54 16.69 -32.61
N SER A 240 -5.76 15.63 -32.46
CA SER A 240 -5.04 15.27 -31.25
C SER A 240 -4.20 16.46 -30.74
N GLY A 241 -4.58 16.98 -29.58
CA GLY A 241 -3.90 18.06 -28.89
C GLY A 241 -4.30 18.14 -27.43
N ALA A 242 -4.57 17.00 -26.78
CA ALA A 242 -4.69 16.94 -25.33
C ALA A 242 -3.29 17.01 -24.73
N THR A 243 -2.77 18.22 -24.54
CA THR A 243 -1.66 18.43 -23.61
C THR A 243 -2.19 18.07 -22.23
N GLN A 244 -1.78 16.91 -21.70
CA GLN A 244 -2.05 16.50 -20.33
C GLN A 244 -1.33 17.48 -19.39
N ILE A 245 -2.08 18.45 -18.85
CA ILE A 245 -1.54 19.51 -17.99
C ILE A 245 -1.46 19.00 -16.54
N GLY A 246 -0.25 18.64 -16.13
CA GLY A 246 0.39 19.20 -14.94
C GLY A 246 -0.10 18.85 -13.53
N GLY A 247 -1.14 18.06 -13.30
CA GLY A 247 -1.51 17.58 -11.93
C GLY A 247 -1.13 16.12 -11.64
N GLY A 248 -0.70 15.40 -12.68
CA GLY A 248 -0.51 13.95 -12.64
C GLY A 248 0.66 13.51 -11.76
N ALA A 249 1.72 14.28 -11.57
CA ALA A 249 2.92 13.82 -10.88
C ALA A 249 2.72 13.51 -9.38
N ALA A 250 2.16 14.46 -8.63
CA ALA A 250 1.90 14.30 -7.20
C ALA A 250 0.75 13.31 -6.95
N LEU A 251 -0.32 13.40 -7.75
CA LEU A 251 -1.42 12.44 -7.70
C LEU A 251 -0.96 11.04 -8.12
N GLU A 252 -0.09 10.89 -9.12
CA GLU A 252 0.49 9.59 -9.49
C GLU A 252 1.53 9.13 -8.47
N ALA A 253 2.24 10.03 -7.78
CA ALA A 253 3.12 9.67 -6.66
C ALA A 253 2.31 9.15 -5.46
N ILE A 254 1.18 9.79 -5.13
CA ILE A 254 0.24 9.34 -4.09
C ILE A 254 -0.47 8.06 -4.52
N LYS A 255 -1.00 7.99 -5.74
CA LYS A 255 -1.57 6.74 -6.28
C LYS A 255 -0.52 5.64 -6.30
N ARG A 256 0.75 5.94 -6.59
CA ARG A 256 1.85 4.97 -6.52
C ARG A 256 2.13 4.56 -5.07
N ALA A 257 2.19 5.49 -4.13
CA ALA A 257 2.35 5.19 -2.70
C ALA A 257 1.19 4.34 -2.17
N GLN A 258 -0.05 4.70 -2.50
CA GLN A 258 -1.26 3.96 -2.17
C GLN A 258 -1.31 2.60 -2.86
N ARG A 259 -0.90 2.49 -4.13
CA ARG A 259 -0.74 1.21 -4.84
C ARG A 259 0.32 0.34 -4.17
N MET A 260 1.44 0.91 -3.72
CA MET A 260 2.50 0.20 -3.00
C MET A 260 2.03 -0.27 -1.61
N GLN A 261 1.35 0.58 -0.85
CA GLN A 261 0.73 0.22 0.43
C GLN A 261 -0.33 -0.88 0.25
N THR A 262 -1.20 -0.74 -0.75
CA THR A 262 -2.22 -1.74 -1.09
C THR A 262 -1.56 -3.05 -1.52
N ALA A 263 -0.53 -3.01 -2.36
CA ALA A 263 0.21 -4.20 -2.78
C ALA A 263 0.89 -4.88 -1.58
N HIS A 264 1.51 -4.12 -0.67
CA HIS A 264 2.08 -4.66 0.57
C HIS A 264 1.01 -5.38 1.39
N ALA A 265 -0.12 -4.72 1.64
CA ALA A 265 -1.22 -5.27 2.43
C ALA A 265 -1.82 -6.53 1.78
N VAL A 266 -2.08 -6.52 0.47
CA VAL A 266 -2.65 -7.65 -0.27
C VAL A 266 -1.68 -8.84 -0.27
N LEU A 267 -0.40 -8.63 -0.59
CA LEU A 267 0.60 -9.70 -0.59
C LEU A 267 0.79 -10.29 0.83
N ALA A 268 0.87 -9.44 1.86
CA ALA A 268 0.98 -9.88 3.24
C ALA A 268 -0.25 -10.67 3.71
N CYS A 269 -1.46 -10.19 3.38
CA CYS A 269 -2.71 -10.86 3.74
C CYS A 269 -2.87 -12.20 3.04
N LEU A 270 -2.64 -12.25 1.71
CA LEU A 270 -2.67 -13.51 0.98
C LEU A 270 -1.67 -14.51 1.55
N ALA A 271 -0.48 -14.07 1.95
CA ALA A 271 0.52 -14.97 2.52
C ALA A 271 0.07 -15.50 3.88
N MET A 272 -0.16 -14.60 4.85
CA MET A 272 -0.37 -14.96 6.26
C MET A 272 -1.77 -15.47 6.57
N VAL A 273 -2.80 -14.97 5.88
CA VAL A 273 -4.20 -15.35 6.14
C VAL A 273 -4.62 -16.52 5.26
N ILE A 274 -4.09 -16.66 4.04
CA ILE A 274 -4.55 -17.69 3.09
C ILE A 274 -3.53 -18.82 2.94
N PHE A 275 -2.36 -18.57 2.35
CA PHE A 275 -1.47 -19.64 1.89
C PHE A 275 -0.74 -20.38 3.02
N PHE A 276 -0.24 -19.67 4.03
CA PHE A 276 0.40 -20.30 5.20
C PHE A 276 -0.58 -21.25 5.94
N PRO A 277 -1.80 -20.80 6.32
CA PRO A 277 -2.82 -21.68 6.88
C PRO A 277 -3.23 -22.82 5.94
N ALA A 278 -3.48 -22.55 4.65
CA ALA A 278 -3.88 -23.58 3.69
C ALA A 278 -2.84 -24.71 3.58
N GLY A 279 -1.56 -24.36 3.50
CA GLY A 279 -0.47 -25.34 3.54
C GLY A 279 -0.46 -26.15 4.83
N ALA A 280 -0.67 -25.51 5.98
CA ALA A 280 -0.69 -26.19 7.27
C ALA A 280 -1.94 -27.07 7.51
N ILE A 281 -3.09 -26.70 6.92
CA ILE A 281 -4.33 -27.50 6.96
C ILE A 281 -4.18 -28.72 6.05
N SER A 282 -3.66 -28.55 4.83
CA SER A 282 -3.58 -29.62 3.83
C SER A 282 -2.84 -30.87 4.33
N ILE A 283 -1.67 -30.70 4.98
CA ILE A 283 -0.86 -31.80 5.51
C ILE A 283 -1.54 -32.56 6.65
N ARG A 284 -2.57 -31.98 7.28
CA ARG A 284 -3.31 -32.57 8.41
C ARG A 284 -4.63 -33.22 7.98
N MET A 285 -5.27 -32.68 6.94
CA MET A 285 -6.60 -33.11 6.53
C MET A 285 -6.58 -34.10 5.37
N PHE A 286 -5.64 -33.96 4.44
CA PHE A 286 -5.59 -34.77 3.21
C PHE A 286 -4.60 -35.93 3.32
N SER A 287 -4.74 -36.90 2.41
CA SER A 287 -3.84 -38.05 2.32
C SER A 287 -3.75 -38.49 0.85
N PHE A 288 -2.66 -38.11 0.17
CA PHE A 288 -2.37 -38.52 -1.20
C PHE A 288 -0.85 -38.58 -1.45
N PRO A 289 -0.38 -39.35 -2.45
CA PRO A 289 1.04 -39.41 -2.81
C PRO A 289 1.57 -38.02 -3.20
N GLY A 290 2.62 -37.55 -2.52
CA GLY A 290 3.20 -36.23 -2.78
C GLY A 290 2.69 -35.08 -1.91
N LEU A 291 1.79 -35.33 -0.94
CA LEU A 291 1.24 -34.30 -0.04
C LEU A 291 2.33 -33.46 0.68
N VAL A 292 3.46 -34.07 1.04
CA VAL A 292 4.58 -33.35 1.69
C VAL A 292 5.24 -32.34 0.73
N TRP A 293 5.36 -32.69 -0.56
CA TRP A 293 5.86 -31.78 -1.59
C TRP A 293 4.86 -30.67 -1.90
N PHE A 294 3.56 -31.00 -1.94
CA PHE A 294 2.51 -30.00 -2.07
C PHE A 294 2.55 -28.99 -0.91
N HIS A 295 2.62 -29.48 0.34
CA HIS A 295 2.80 -28.64 1.52
C HIS A 295 4.05 -27.79 1.39
N GLY A 296 5.23 -28.39 1.15
CA GLY A 296 6.48 -27.66 1.01
C GLY A 296 6.45 -26.59 -0.09
N GLY A 297 5.90 -26.92 -1.27
CA GLY A 297 5.77 -26.00 -2.39
C GLY A 297 4.86 -24.82 -2.07
N LEU A 298 3.71 -25.06 -1.45
CA LEU A 298 2.80 -24.00 -1.03
C LEU A 298 3.41 -23.10 0.04
N GLN A 299 4.19 -23.66 0.97
CA GLN A 299 4.91 -22.91 2.00
C GLN A 299 6.02 -22.04 1.42
N VAL A 300 6.78 -22.55 0.45
CA VAL A 300 7.81 -21.76 -0.27
C VAL A 300 7.18 -20.63 -1.06
N PHE A 301 6.05 -20.89 -1.74
CA PHE A 301 5.30 -19.86 -2.45
C PHE A 301 4.79 -18.75 -1.50
N ALA A 302 4.18 -19.14 -0.38
CA ALA A 302 3.72 -18.20 0.64
C ALA A 302 4.88 -17.35 1.19
N TYR A 303 6.03 -17.97 1.46
CA TYR A 303 7.21 -17.28 1.96
C TYR A 303 7.82 -16.31 0.95
N ALA A 304 7.87 -16.67 -0.34
CA ALA A 304 8.33 -15.78 -1.40
C ALA A 304 7.42 -14.54 -1.51
N MET A 305 6.10 -14.73 -1.46
CA MET A 305 5.14 -13.63 -1.48
C MET A 305 5.24 -12.75 -0.23
N PHE A 306 5.44 -13.35 0.95
CA PHE A 306 5.66 -12.60 2.18
C PHE A 306 6.99 -11.83 2.17
N THR A 307 8.04 -12.39 1.56
CA THR A 307 9.32 -11.71 1.34
C THR A 307 9.14 -10.45 0.49
N ALA A 308 8.37 -10.52 -0.60
CA ALA A 308 8.04 -9.36 -1.42
C ALA A 308 7.24 -8.31 -0.61
N ALA A 309 6.28 -8.76 0.21
CA ALA A 309 5.52 -7.87 1.08
C ALA A 309 6.44 -7.16 2.10
N VAL A 310 7.32 -7.89 2.79
CA VAL A 310 8.28 -7.31 3.76
C VAL A 310 9.23 -6.34 3.06
N GLY A 311 9.77 -6.68 1.88
CA GLY A 311 10.62 -5.79 1.10
C GLY A 311 9.91 -4.48 0.74
N LEU A 312 8.64 -4.56 0.34
CA LEU A 312 7.82 -3.38 0.08
C LEU A 312 7.51 -2.58 1.34
N GLY A 313 7.29 -3.26 2.47
CA GLY A 313 7.07 -2.65 3.79
C GLY A 313 8.28 -1.86 4.29
N ILE A 314 9.49 -2.42 4.14
CA ILE A 314 10.75 -1.72 4.44
C ILE A 314 10.95 -0.52 3.51
N TYR A 315 10.60 -0.68 2.23
CA TYR A 315 10.72 0.39 1.24
C TYR A 315 9.81 1.58 1.56
N ILE A 316 8.56 1.35 1.96
CA ILE A 316 7.59 2.43 2.28
C ILE A 316 7.74 2.99 3.70
N GLY A 317 8.24 2.22 4.66
CA GLY A 317 8.22 2.55 6.09
C GLY A 317 9.49 3.20 6.64
N GLN A 318 10.25 3.96 5.85
CA GLN A 318 11.52 4.58 6.30
C GLN A 318 11.35 5.45 7.56
N GLY A 319 12.34 5.42 8.46
CA GLY A 319 12.33 6.17 9.73
C GLY A 319 11.61 5.46 10.88
N GLU A 320 10.80 6.20 11.64
CA GLU A 320 10.10 5.74 12.86
C GLU A 320 9.04 4.66 12.60
N TYR A 321 8.58 4.49 11.35
CA TYR A 321 7.52 3.53 11.02
C TYR A 321 7.93 2.05 11.16
N ILE A 322 9.22 1.73 11.00
CA ILE A 322 9.74 0.36 11.24
C ILE A 322 9.71 0.01 12.74
N GLN A 323 9.77 1.01 13.62
CA GLN A 323 9.74 0.85 15.08
C GLN A 323 8.32 0.63 15.62
N THR A 324 7.29 0.72 14.78
CA THR A 324 5.92 0.41 15.19
C THR A 324 5.78 -1.07 15.54
N TYR A 325 4.80 -1.40 16.41
CA TYR A 325 4.50 -2.79 16.77
C TYR A 325 4.30 -3.69 15.53
N HIS A 326 3.68 -3.15 14.47
CA HIS A 326 3.47 -3.88 13.22
C HIS A 326 4.81 -4.22 12.50
N GLY A 327 5.70 -3.23 12.39
CA GLY A 327 7.01 -3.40 11.76
C GLY A 327 7.89 -4.40 12.52
N VAL A 328 7.99 -4.25 13.84
CA VAL A 328 8.82 -5.11 14.71
C VAL A 328 8.31 -6.55 14.70
N ILE A 329 7.01 -6.77 14.91
CA ILE A 329 6.41 -8.11 14.90
C ILE A 329 6.53 -8.73 13.50
N GLY A 330 6.30 -7.95 12.44
CA GLY A 330 6.41 -8.40 11.05
C GLY A 330 7.81 -8.92 10.71
N LEU A 331 8.86 -8.17 11.06
CA LEU A 331 10.25 -8.56 10.85
C LEU A 331 10.65 -9.77 11.69
N LEU A 332 10.17 -9.87 12.94
CA LEU A 332 10.41 -11.04 13.78
C LEU A 332 9.77 -12.30 13.20
N VAL A 333 8.52 -12.22 12.75
CA VAL A 333 7.84 -13.33 12.07
C VAL A 333 8.57 -13.73 10.80
N PHE A 334 9.01 -12.76 9.99
CA PHE A 334 9.80 -13.00 8.78
C PHE A 334 11.10 -13.75 9.08
N ALA A 335 11.88 -13.28 10.06
CA ALA A 335 13.13 -13.90 10.46
C ALA A 335 12.94 -15.34 10.97
N LEU A 336 11.89 -15.60 11.76
CA LEU A 336 11.62 -16.94 12.28
C LEU A 336 11.04 -17.88 11.20
N LEU A 337 10.28 -17.37 10.23
CA LEU A 337 9.78 -18.15 9.09
C LEU A 337 10.93 -18.68 8.23
N PHE A 338 12.04 -17.93 8.09
CA PHE A 338 13.23 -18.38 7.35
C PHE A 338 13.78 -19.73 7.85
N PHE A 339 13.70 -19.99 9.16
CA PHE A 339 14.19 -21.24 9.75
C PHE A 339 13.16 -22.39 9.68
N MET A 340 11.90 -22.11 9.36
CA MET A 340 10.83 -23.13 9.29
C MET A 340 11.13 -24.28 8.31
N PRO A 341 11.64 -24.05 7.08
CA PRO A 341 11.97 -25.13 6.15
C PRO A 341 13.05 -26.08 6.71
N ILE A 342 14.04 -25.55 7.42
CA ILE A 342 15.10 -26.34 8.06
C ILE A 342 14.49 -27.25 9.13
N PHE A 343 13.66 -26.69 10.02
CA PHE A 343 12.98 -27.47 11.05
C PHE A 343 11.99 -28.48 10.45
N GLY A 344 11.31 -28.13 9.36
CA GLY A 344 10.40 -29.04 8.65
C GLY A 344 11.13 -30.21 8.01
N TRP A 345 12.28 -29.96 7.39
CA TRP A 345 13.14 -31.01 6.83
C TRP A 345 13.68 -31.94 7.93
N LEU A 346 14.22 -31.38 9.02
CA LEU A 346 14.69 -32.15 10.16
C LEU A 346 13.56 -32.97 10.80
N HIS A 347 12.39 -32.36 10.99
CA HIS A 347 11.19 -33.04 11.49
C HIS A 347 10.85 -34.26 10.61
N HIS A 348 10.78 -34.09 9.30
CA HIS A 348 10.39 -35.16 8.38
C HIS A 348 11.41 -36.30 8.34
N GLN A 349 12.71 -35.97 8.22
CA GLN A 349 13.79 -36.96 8.18
C GLN A 349 13.84 -37.80 9.46
N LEU A 350 13.81 -37.14 10.62
CA LEU A 350 13.90 -37.81 11.92
C LEU A 350 12.61 -38.56 12.25
N PHE A 351 11.44 -38.04 11.89
CA PHE A 351 10.17 -38.74 12.10
C PHE A 351 10.11 -40.03 11.27
N LYS A 352 10.58 -40.00 10.01
CA LYS A 352 10.71 -41.21 9.18
C LYS A 352 11.71 -42.22 9.76
N LYS A 353 12.80 -41.75 10.35
CA LYS A 353 13.84 -42.61 10.93
C LYS A 353 13.41 -43.29 12.24
N TYR A 354 12.79 -42.53 13.15
CA TYR A 354 12.51 -42.99 14.51
C TYR A 354 11.05 -43.41 14.74
N GLY A 355 10.12 -43.09 13.83
CA GLY A 355 8.70 -43.45 13.94
C GLY A 355 7.90 -42.70 15.01
N HIS A 356 8.51 -41.76 15.74
CA HIS A 356 7.88 -40.96 16.79
C HIS A 356 8.31 -39.48 16.73
N ARG A 357 7.61 -38.61 17.49
CA ARG A 357 7.94 -37.17 17.53
C ARG A 357 9.25 -36.94 18.26
N THR A 358 10.17 -36.28 17.58
CA THR A 358 11.43 -35.78 18.13
C THR A 358 11.29 -34.33 18.60
N PHE A 359 12.32 -33.80 19.28
CA PHE A 359 12.42 -32.38 19.63
C PHE A 359 12.09 -31.46 18.44
N TRP A 360 12.72 -31.70 17.28
CA TRP A 360 12.48 -30.93 16.05
C TRP A 360 11.04 -30.98 15.55
N SER A 361 10.33 -32.07 15.85
CA SER A 361 8.90 -32.19 15.54
C SER A 361 8.06 -31.21 16.35
N TYR A 362 8.36 -31.08 17.65
CA TYR A 362 7.68 -30.12 18.50
C TYR A 362 8.03 -28.68 18.12
N THR A 363 9.31 -28.40 17.87
CA THR A 363 9.77 -27.08 17.44
C THR A 363 9.06 -26.64 16.16
N HIS A 364 9.05 -27.45 15.10
CA HIS A 364 8.40 -27.09 13.84
C HIS A 364 6.88 -26.89 14.00
N ILE A 365 6.19 -27.76 14.74
CA ILE A 365 4.73 -27.72 14.87
C ILE A 365 4.27 -26.55 15.74
N TRP A 366 4.90 -26.33 16.90
CA TRP A 366 4.50 -25.27 17.83
C TRP A 366 4.94 -23.89 17.34
N LEU A 367 6.16 -23.77 16.83
CA LEU A 367 6.63 -22.51 16.28
C LEU A 367 5.80 -22.12 15.04
N GLY A 368 5.44 -23.08 14.18
CA GLY A 368 4.53 -22.81 13.06
C GLY A 368 3.15 -22.28 13.50
N ARG A 369 2.56 -22.83 14.57
CA ARG A 369 1.29 -22.33 15.15
C ARG A 369 1.40 -20.91 15.68
N LEU A 370 2.50 -20.63 16.39
CA LEU A 370 2.79 -19.32 16.94
C LEU A 370 2.95 -18.29 15.82
N LEU A 371 3.76 -18.59 14.79
CA LEU A 371 4.04 -17.67 13.69
C LEU A 371 2.80 -17.37 12.83
N ILE A 372 1.97 -18.37 12.52
CA ILE A 372 0.71 -18.14 11.80
C ILE A 372 -0.21 -17.23 12.60
N THR A 373 -0.36 -17.48 13.91
CA THR A 373 -1.22 -16.66 14.78
C THR A 373 -0.69 -15.23 14.91
N LEU A 374 0.62 -15.08 15.16
CA LEU A 374 1.26 -13.77 15.26
C LEU A 374 1.16 -12.99 13.95
N GLY A 375 1.34 -13.64 12.80
CA GLY A 375 1.21 -12.96 11.50
C GLY A 375 -0.21 -12.52 11.18
N ILE A 376 -1.23 -13.29 11.58
CA ILE A 376 -2.63 -12.86 11.45
C ILE A 376 -2.92 -11.66 12.36
N ILE A 377 -2.48 -11.69 13.62
CA ILE A 377 -2.61 -10.54 14.53
C ILE A 377 -1.86 -9.33 13.96
N ASN A 378 -0.66 -9.55 13.40
CA ASN A 378 0.16 -8.50 12.82
C ASN A 378 -0.50 -7.84 11.60
N GLY A 379 -1.21 -8.61 10.76
CA GLY A 379 -1.98 -8.05 9.65
C GLY A 379 -3.10 -7.13 10.12
N GLY A 380 -3.78 -7.48 11.22
CA GLY A 380 -4.76 -6.59 11.87
C GLY A 380 -4.13 -5.30 12.42
N LEU A 381 -2.94 -5.40 13.03
CA LEU A 381 -2.17 -4.22 13.48
C LEU A 381 -1.74 -3.34 12.30
N GLY A 382 -1.39 -3.93 11.16
CA GLY A 382 -1.03 -3.19 9.94
C GLY A 382 -2.21 -2.39 9.38
N LEU A 383 -3.42 -2.96 9.38
CA LEU A 383 -4.64 -2.25 8.99
C LEU A 383 -4.97 -1.09 9.93
N LYS A 384 -4.74 -1.27 11.23
CA LYS A 384 -4.90 -0.19 12.21
C LYS A 384 -3.90 0.96 11.99
N LEU A 385 -2.67 0.63 11.61
CA LEU A 385 -1.64 1.62 11.27
C LEU A 385 -1.95 2.38 9.97
N ALA A 386 -2.64 1.73 9.03
CA ALA A 386 -3.03 2.33 7.76
C ALA A 386 -4.22 3.32 7.86
N SER A 387 -4.83 3.50 9.04
CA SER A 387 -5.97 4.40 9.30
C SER A 387 -7.11 4.32 8.27
N GLY A 388 -7.32 3.13 7.70
CA GLY A 388 -8.31 2.93 6.64
C GLY A 388 -9.76 2.96 7.12
N PRO A 389 -10.75 3.03 6.21
CA PRO A 389 -12.17 2.93 6.54
C PRO A 389 -12.46 1.70 7.40
N ARG A 390 -13.31 1.87 8.42
CA ARG A 390 -13.66 0.82 9.40
C ARG A 390 -14.13 -0.47 8.72
N ASP A 391 -14.75 -0.37 7.56
CA ASP A 391 -15.28 -1.48 6.76
C ASP A 391 -14.20 -2.50 6.39
N TRP A 392 -13.01 -2.05 5.97
CA TRP A 392 -11.91 -2.95 5.60
C TRP A 392 -11.30 -3.66 6.80
N THR A 393 -11.24 -2.99 7.96
CA THR A 393 -10.81 -3.61 9.21
C THR A 393 -11.79 -4.70 9.67
N ILE A 394 -13.09 -4.45 9.53
CA ILE A 394 -14.15 -5.43 9.87
C ILE A 394 -14.07 -6.62 8.89
N ALA A 395 -14.00 -6.38 7.59
CA ALA A 395 -13.93 -7.42 6.58
C ALA A 395 -12.70 -8.32 6.79
N TYR A 396 -11.53 -7.73 7.03
CA TYR A 396 -10.32 -8.47 7.39
C TYR A 396 -10.53 -9.31 8.65
N GLY A 397 -11.06 -8.71 9.73
CA GLY A 397 -11.27 -9.39 11.01
C GLY A 397 -12.15 -10.63 10.89
N VAL A 398 -13.24 -10.54 10.13
CA VAL A 398 -14.15 -11.68 9.88
C VAL A 398 -13.45 -12.79 9.11
N VAL A 399 -12.79 -12.47 7.99
CA VAL A 399 -12.11 -13.48 7.15
C VAL A 399 -10.96 -14.13 7.91
N ALA A 400 -10.11 -13.32 8.54
CA ALA A 400 -8.97 -13.79 9.32
C ALA A 400 -9.42 -14.67 10.50
N GLY A 401 -10.51 -14.28 11.19
CA GLY A 401 -11.11 -15.06 12.27
C GLY A 401 -11.60 -16.44 11.80
N ILE A 402 -12.36 -16.49 10.70
CA ILE A 402 -12.87 -17.76 10.14
C ILE A 402 -11.71 -18.68 9.74
N VAL A 403 -10.69 -18.14 9.06
CA VAL A 403 -9.55 -18.96 8.64
C VAL A 403 -8.75 -19.45 9.84
N TRP A 404 -8.53 -18.60 10.84
CA TRP A 404 -7.81 -19.00 12.06
C TRP A 404 -8.56 -20.09 12.83
N VAL A 405 -9.89 -19.96 12.98
CA VAL A 405 -10.72 -21.00 13.61
C VAL A 405 -10.64 -22.30 12.83
N THR A 406 -10.77 -22.25 11.50
CA THR A 406 -10.67 -23.43 10.62
C THR A 406 -9.30 -24.10 10.75
N TYR A 407 -8.23 -23.31 10.78
CA TYR A 407 -6.87 -23.79 11.00
C TYR A 407 -6.71 -24.47 12.36
N MET A 408 -7.23 -23.87 13.44
CA MET A 408 -7.16 -24.45 14.78
C MET A 408 -7.97 -25.73 14.90
N LEU A 409 -9.17 -25.79 14.32
CA LEU A 409 -9.98 -27.01 14.26
C LEU A 409 -9.25 -28.12 13.49
N ALA A 410 -8.66 -27.84 12.33
CA ALA A 410 -7.86 -28.80 11.58
C ALA A 410 -6.62 -29.27 12.37
N ALA A 411 -5.99 -28.37 13.12
CA ALA A 411 -4.85 -28.69 13.98
C ALA A 411 -5.22 -29.64 15.12
N VAL A 412 -6.36 -29.40 15.78
CA VAL A 412 -6.89 -30.26 16.86
C VAL A 412 -7.36 -31.61 16.32
N PHE A 413 -8.14 -31.59 15.23
CA PHE A 413 -8.65 -32.80 14.59
C PHE A 413 -7.51 -33.70 14.08
N GLY A 414 -6.48 -33.12 13.44
CA GLY A 414 -5.31 -33.86 12.98
C GLY A 414 -4.54 -34.54 14.11
N GLU A 415 -4.40 -33.88 15.27
CA GLU A 415 -3.78 -34.49 16.45
C GLU A 415 -4.64 -35.61 17.05
N ALA A 416 -5.96 -35.41 17.15
CA ALA A 416 -6.88 -36.41 17.66
C ALA A 416 -6.92 -37.67 16.78
N ARG A 417 -7.00 -37.50 15.44
CA ARG A 417 -6.95 -38.60 14.46
C ARG A 417 -5.65 -39.39 14.60
N ARG A 418 -4.50 -38.72 14.74
CA ARG A 418 -3.21 -39.39 14.92
C ARG A 418 -3.17 -40.21 16.21
N LYS A 419 -3.61 -39.66 17.34
CA LYS A 419 -3.65 -40.39 18.62
C LYS A 419 -4.53 -41.64 18.53
N ARG A 420 -5.69 -41.54 17.88
CA ARG A 420 -6.59 -42.68 17.63
C ARG A 420 -5.91 -43.77 16.79
N ASN A 421 -5.22 -43.39 15.72
CA ASN A 421 -4.49 -44.34 14.87
C ASN A 421 -3.32 -45.02 15.62
N MET A 422 -2.67 -44.32 16.55
CA MET A 422 -1.62 -44.90 17.39
C MET A 422 -2.17 -45.87 18.44
N ALA A 423 -3.32 -45.56 19.04
CA ALA A 423 -4.00 -46.45 19.99
C ALA A 423 -4.56 -47.71 19.32
N ALA A 424 -4.94 -47.62 18.05
CA ALA A 424 -5.43 -48.75 17.26
C ALA A 424 -4.32 -49.60 16.63
N ALA A 425 -3.04 -49.20 16.74
CA ALA A 425 -1.93 -49.99 16.22
C ALA A 425 -1.63 -51.19 17.12
N PRO A 426 -1.48 -52.42 16.59
CA PRO A 426 -1.14 -53.58 17.40
C PRO A 426 0.24 -53.38 18.07
N PRO A 427 0.44 -53.89 19.30
CA PRO A 427 1.70 -53.73 20.01
C PRO A 427 2.86 -54.32 19.20
N ALA A 428 3.90 -53.51 18.98
CA ALA A 428 5.11 -53.95 18.28
C ALA A 428 5.84 -54.98 19.16
N TYR A 429 5.67 -56.27 18.87
CA TYR A 429 6.52 -57.31 19.44
C TYR A 429 7.96 -57.02 19.01
N GLY A 430 8.84 -56.83 19.99
CA GLY A 430 10.23 -56.43 19.77
C GLY A 430 10.95 -57.41 18.86
N ARG A 431 11.63 -56.89 17.83
CA ARG A 431 12.63 -57.63 17.07
C ARG A 431 13.76 -57.99 18.03
N GLU A 432 13.77 -59.23 18.47
CA GLU A 432 14.78 -59.82 19.34
C GLU A 432 16.19 -59.57 18.78
N ARG A 433 17.04 -58.97 19.62
CA ARG A 433 18.47 -58.81 19.37
C ARG A 433 19.06 -60.21 19.17
N LYS A 434 19.42 -60.55 17.93
CA LYS A 434 20.28 -61.71 17.66
C LYS A 434 21.67 -61.38 18.22
N GLY A 435 21.92 -61.80 19.46
CA GLY A 435 23.22 -61.73 20.10
C GLY A 435 24.24 -62.53 19.29
N SER A 436 25.40 -61.93 19.05
CA SER A 436 26.55 -62.62 18.46
C SER A 436 27.12 -63.60 19.49
N SER A 437 26.90 -64.89 19.29
CA SER A 437 27.76 -65.93 19.84
C SER A 437 28.67 -66.44 18.73
N HIS A 438 29.96 -66.18 18.88
CA HIS A 438 31.01 -66.92 18.19
C HIS A 438 30.88 -68.41 18.52
N SER A 439 30.75 -69.26 17.51
CA SER A 439 31.36 -70.59 17.53
C SER A 439 31.59 -71.10 16.11
N SER A 440 32.82 -71.57 15.91
CA SER A 440 33.45 -72.21 14.76
C SER A 440 32.67 -73.38 14.12
N GLY A 441 32.85 -73.54 12.80
CA GLY A 441 32.93 -74.86 12.15
C GLY A 441 32.04 -75.08 10.92
N GLY A 442 32.67 -75.29 9.76
CA GLY A 442 32.12 -76.11 8.66
C GLY A 442 31.58 -75.38 7.42
N SER A 443 32.30 -75.52 6.30
CA SER A 443 31.80 -75.37 4.91
C SER A 443 31.53 -76.77 4.31
N PRO A 444 31.03 -76.94 3.06
CA PRO A 444 30.07 -76.16 2.26
C PRO A 444 29.01 -77.05 1.52
N SER A 445 27.87 -76.48 1.12
CA SER A 445 27.03 -76.81 -0.07
C SER A 445 25.66 -76.14 0.13
N GLY A 446 24.86 -75.69 -0.84
CA GLY A 446 24.86 -75.66 -2.29
C GLY A 446 23.53 -74.99 -2.71
N SER A 447 23.44 -74.64 -4.00
CA SER A 447 22.23 -74.33 -4.80
C SER A 447 21.36 -73.11 -4.48
N ASP A 448 21.31 -72.23 -5.49
CA ASP A 448 20.19 -71.44 -6.01
C ASP A 448 18.78 -71.68 -5.43
N GLN A 449 18.05 -70.58 -5.19
CA GLN A 449 16.83 -70.30 -5.95
C GLN A 449 16.33 -68.86 -5.75
N ARG A 450 16.07 -68.21 -6.89
CA ARG A 450 15.27 -66.98 -7.03
C ARG A 450 13.80 -67.33 -6.81
N GLU A 451 13.04 -66.48 -6.14
CA GLU A 451 11.58 -66.49 -6.30
C GLU A 451 10.97 -65.08 -6.23
N PHE A 452 9.99 -64.87 -7.10
CA PHE A 452 9.42 -63.63 -7.59
C PHE A 452 7.89 -63.69 -7.36
N TYR A 453 7.30 -62.56 -6.96
CA TYR A 453 5.87 -62.17 -7.04
C TYR A 453 4.77 -62.82 -6.17
N GLY A 454 4.24 -62.02 -5.23
CA GLY A 454 2.92 -61.38 -5.32
C GLY A 454 1.62 -62.21 -5.19
N ARG A 455 0.72 -61.83 -4.25
CA ARG A 455 -0.73 -62.03 -4.41
C ARG A 455 -1.57 -60.97 -3.68
N LYS A 456 -2.48 -60.35 -4.44
CA LYS A 456 -3.61 -59.52 -4.01
C LYS A 456 -4.67 -60.35 -3.28
N HIS A 457 -5.38 -59.76 -2.33
CA HIS A 457 -6.74 -60.20 -2.00
C HIS A 457 -7.71 -59.02 -1.94
N SER A 458 -8.71 -59.06 -2.83
CA SER A 458 -9.97 -58.34 -2.76
C SER A 458 -10.85 -58.91 -1.65
N ARG A 459 -11.77 -58.10 -1.12
CA ARG A 459 -13.11 -58.56 -0.73
C ARG A 459 -14.11 -57.40 -0.77
N SER A 460 -15.14 -57.60 -1.58
CA SER A 460 -16.42 -56.89 -1.60
C SER A 460 -17.50 -57.90 -1.17
N ALA A 461 -18.54 -57.40 -0.49
CA ALA A 461 -19.90 -57.95 -0.26
C ALA A 461 -20.39 -57.37 1.08
N ALA A 462 -21.61 -56.89 1.27
CA ALA A 462 -22.80 -56.79 0.41
C ALA A 462 -23.62 -55.56 0.86
#